data_AF-A0AAU7R052-F1
#
_entry.id   AF-A0AAU7R052-F1
#
_cell.length_a   1.000
_cell.length_b   1.000
_cell.length_c   1.000
_cell.angle_alpha   90.00
_cell.angle_beta   90.00
_cell.angle_gamma   90.00
#
_symmetry.space_group_name_H-M   'P 1'
#
loop_
_entity.id
_entity.type
_entity.pdbx_description
1 polymer ?
#
loop_
_entity_poly.entity_id
_entity_poly.type
_entity_poly.pdbx_seq_one_letter_code
_entity_poly.pdbx_strand_id
1 'polypeptide(L)'
;MSTPTLIGVAAFRGSYTARLIQFGESPEVLVPLLRRIWTDTFGRDTGAMAAALLAHDWWSLAVHPKPRRWDRQPPVPGLGYPVVAQDATVRRGALREDVGGALEWLYLLHLDQRRLVVYEATIHGRWLRHSAHHLDPVEDLSSPGFDGDGIIWFPGSR
;
A
#
# COMPACT_ATOMS: atom_id res chain seq x y z
N MET A 1 5.19 -15.74 10.77
CA MET A 1 4.79 -14.78 11.82
C MET A 1 4.72 -13.43 11.16
N SER A 2 3.69 -12.63 11.43
CA SER A 2 3.60 -11.27 10.88
C SER A 2 4.49 -10.37 11.74
N THR A 3 5.41 -9.67 11.11
CA THR A 3 6.40 -8.81 11.77
C THR A 3 5.92 -7.36 11.71
N PRO A 4 6.19 -6.52 12.72
CA PRO A 4 5.84 -5.11 12.66
C PRO A 4 6.51 -4.41 11.48
N THR A 5 5.75 -3.56 10.79
CA THR A 5 6.23 -2.80 9.61
C THR A 5 5.81 -1.35 9.70
N LEU A 6 6.40 -0.51 8.87
CA LEU A 6 6.08 0.91 8.77
C LEU A 6 5.39 1.23 7.45
N ILE A 7 4.36 2.07 7.49
CA ILE A 7 3.69 2.64 6.31
C ILE A 7 3.72 4.15 6.39
N GLY A 8 4.12 4.82 5.32
CA GLY A 8 4.31 6.26 5.38
C GLY A 8 4.52 6.94 4.04
N VAL A 9 5.02 8.16 4.11
CA VAL A 9 5.28 9.03 2.97
C VAL A 9 6.75 9.38 2.93
N ALA A 10 7.33 9.30 1.73
CA ALA A 10 8.69 9.77 1.48
C ALA A 10 8.71 11.31 1.52
N ALA A 11 9.66 11.86 2.26
CA ALA A 11 9.93 13.29 2.33
C ALA A 11 11.24 13.62 1.59
N PHE A 12 11.58 14.91 1.57
CA PHE A 12 12.77 15.40 0.88
C PHE A 12 14.05 14.72 1.40
N ARG A 13 15.01 14.48 0.48
CA ARG A 13 16.35 13.94 0.78
C ARG A 13 16.41 12.57 1.49
N GLY A 14 15.38 11.75 1.32
CA GLY A 14 15.35 10.40 1.90
C GLY A 14 14.96 10.37 3.38
N SER A 15 14.39 11.45 3.89
CA SER A 15 13.62 11.43 5.12
C SER A 15 12.24 10.82 4.88
N TYR A 16 11.57 10.36 5.94
CA TYR A 16 10.21 9.86 5.85
C TYR A 16 9.39 10.20 7.10
N THR A 17 8.07 10.11 6.93
CA THR A 17 7.08 10.15 8.02
C THR A 17 6.21 8.92 7.90
N ALA A 18 6.09 8.12 8.96
CA ALA A 18 5.41 6.82 8.93
C ALA A 18 4.64 6.50 10.21
N ARG A 19 3.73 5.55 10.08
CA ARG A 19 2.94 4.92 11.16
C ARG A 19 3.26 3.44 11.24
N LEU A 20 3.04 2.86 12.41
CA LEU A 20 3.28 1.45 12.67
C LEU A 20 2.10 0.61 12.19
N ILE A 21 2.38 -0.52 11.53
CA ILE A 21 1.45 -1.63 11.34
C ILE A 21 1.95 -2.79 12.20
N GLN A 22 1.18 -3.17 13.22
CA GLN A 22 1.59 -4.22 14.17
C GLN A 22 1.67 -5.59 13.49
N PHE A 23 0.66 -5.90 12.66
CA PHE A 23 0.64 -7.10 11.84
C PHE A 23 0.94 -6.69 10.40
N GLY A 24 2.23 -6.43 10.16
CA GLY A 24 2.73 -6.16 8.83
C GLY A 24 2.72 -7.40 7.95
N GLU A 25 2.45 -7.21 6.68
CA GLU A 25 2.48 -8.27 5.68
C GLU A 25 3.70 -8.08 4.78
N SER A 26 4.08 -9.15 4.07
CA SER A 26 5.15 -9.09 3.08
C SER A 26 4.73 -8.26 1.86
N PRO A 27 5.70 -7.81 1.03
CA PRO A 27 5.40 -6.94 -0.11
C PRO A 27 4.43 -7.56 -1.11
N GLU A 28 4.45 -8.89 -1.25
CA GLU A 28 3.57 -9.65 -2.16
C GLU A 28 2.09 -9.53 -1.78
N VAL A 29 1.80 -9.32 -0.49
CA VAL A 29 0.43 -9.18 0.03
C VAL A 29 0.06 -7.70 0.19
N LEU A 30 0.96 -6.89 0.78
CA LEU A 30 0.63 -5.52 1.13
C LEU A 30 0.59 -4.58 -0.09
N VAL A 31 1.44 -4.79 -1.10
CA VAL A 31 1.45 -3.93 -2.30
C VAL A 31 0.14 -4.05 -3.09
N PRO A 32 -0.36 -5.24 -3.46
CA PRO A 32 -1.66 -5.36 -4.11
C PRO A 32 -2.81 -4.84 -3.24
N LEU A 33 -2.75 -5.04 -1.92
CA LEU A 33 -3.75 -4.52 -0.99
C LEU A 33 -3.82 -3.00 -1.04
N LEU A 34 -2.67 -2.32 -0.96
CA LEU A 34 -2.59 -0.86 -1.01
C LEU A 34 -3.09 -0.30 -2.36
N ARG A 35 -2.84 -1.00 -3.47
CA ARG A 35 -3.40 -0.61 -4.79
C ARG A 35 -4.93 -0.68 -4.82
N ARG A 36 -5.51 -1.72 -4.22
CA ARG A 36 -6.97 -1.86 -4.10
C ARG A 36 -7.56 -0.79 -3.22
N ILE A 37 -6.98 -0.55 -2.04
CA ILE A 37 -7.39 0.55 -1.15
C ILE A 37 -7.34 1.90 -1.89
N TRP A 38 -6.24 2.19 -2.58
CA TRP A 38 -6.04 3.41 -3.34
C TRP A 38 -7.10 3.61 -4.43
N THR A 39 -7.44 2.54 -5.15
CA THR A 39 -8.42 2.59 -6.26
C THR A 39 -9.86 2.61 -5.74
N ASP A 40 -10.21 1.67 -4.87
CA ASP A 40 -11.59 1.38 -4.46
C ASP A 40 -12.10 2.36 -3.40
N THR A 41 -11.23 2.80 -2.48
CA THR A 41 -11.61 3.69 -1.36
C THR A 41 -11.30 5.15 -1.65
N PHE A 42 -10.14 5.43 -2.23
CA PHE A 42 -9.65 6.80 -2.42
C PHE A 42 -9.78 7.32 -3.85
N GLY A 43 -10.36 6.54 -4.78
CA GLY A 43 -10.59 6.99 -6.15
C GLY A 43 -9.31 7.44 -6.86
N ARG A 44 -8.18 6.79 -6.55
CA ARG A 44 -6.82 7.13 -7.03
C ARG A 44 -6.21 8.42 -6.46
N ASP A 45 -6.77 8.99 -5.39
CA ASP A 45 -6.14 10.10 -4.67
C ASP A 45 -5.05 9.60 -3.70
N THR A 46 -3.79 9.70 -4.13
CA THR A 46 -2.63 9.28 -3.32
C THR A 46 -2.45 10.16 -2.07
N GLY A 47 -2.82 11.44 -2.15
CA GLY A 47 -2.68 12.39 -1.03
C GLY A 47 -3.70 12.08 0.08
N ALA A 48 -4.96 11.86 -0.30
CA ALA A 48 -6.01 11.46 0.62
C ALA A 48 -5.70 10.11 1.29
N MET A 49 -5.23 9.12 0.52
CA MET A 49 -4.81 7.84 1.08
C MET A 49 -3.65 8.00 2.06
N ALA A 50 -2.63 8.79 1.71
CA ALA A 50 -1.49 9.03 2.57
C ALA A 50 -1.89 9.72 3.88
N ALA A 51 -2.74 10.74 3.81
CA ALA A 51 -3.25 11.43 5.00
C ALA A 51 -4.02 10.46 5.91
N ALA A 52 -4.86 9.59 5.33
CA ALA A 52 -5.62 8.60 6.09
C ALA A 52 -4.71 7.56 6.74
N LEU A 53 -3.71 7.03 6.02
CA LEU A 53 -2.72 6.08 6.56
C LEU A 53 -1.89 6.69 7.69
N LEU A 54 -1.60 7.98 7.62
CA LEU A 54 -0.86 8.71 8.66
C LEU A 54 -1.71 9.16 9.85
N ALA A 55 -3.04 8.97 9.82
CA ALA A 55 -3.92 9.38 10.91
C ALA A 55 -3.77 8.50 12.16
N HIS A 56 -3.50 7.20 11.97
CA HIS A 56 -3.48 6.21 13.05
C HIS A 56 -2.29 5.26 12.91
N ASP A 57 -1.89 4.64 14.01
CA ASP A 57 -1.19 3.36 13.93
C ASP A 57 -2.22 2.25 13.66
N TRP A 58 -1.78 1.16 13.04
CA TRP A 58 -2.65 0.13 12.51
C TRP A 58 -2.36 -1.22 13.15
N TRP A 59 -3.42 -1.96 13.48
CA TRP A 59 -3.30 -3.38 13.75
C TRP A 59 -2.98 -4.10 12.45
N SER A 60 -3.83 -3.91 11.43
CA SER A 60 -3.65 -4.42 10.07
C SER A 60 -4.46 -3.58 9.08
N LEU A 61 -4.08 -3.62 7.81
CA LEU A 61 -4.82 -2.98 6.73
C LEU A 61 -5.78 -3.98 6.07
N ALA A 62 -6.90 -3.49 5.56
CA ALA A 62 -7.88 -4.31 4.83
C ALA A 62 -8.78 -3.44 3.94
N VAL A 63 -9.14 -3.94 2.76
CA VAL A 63 -10.09 -3.24 1.85
C VAL A 63 -11.51 -3.23 2.44
N HIS A 64 -11.93 -4.34 3.04
CA HIS A 64 -13.28 -4.48 3.61
C HIS A 64 -13.19 -4.95 5.06
N PRO A 65 -12.73 -4.07 5.97
CA PRO A 65 -12.61 -4.46 7.37
C PRO A 65 -14.01 -4.64 7.96
N LYS A 66 -14.27 -5.84 8.49
CA LYS A 66 -15.51 -6.14 9.20
C LYS A 66 -15.34 -5.83 10.69
N PRO A 67 -16.31 -5.18 11.34
CA PRO A 67 -16.26 -4.94 12.78
C PRO A 67 -16.17 -6.27 13.54
N ARG A 68 -15.29 -6.34 14.54
CA ARG A 68 -15.15 -7.49 15.43
C ARG A 68 -15.60 -7.11 16.84
N ARG A 69 -16.14 -8.08 17.59
CA ARG A 69 -16.65 -7.85 18.96
C ARG A 69 -15.59 -7.32 19.93
N TRP A 70 -14.32 -7.63 19.68
CA TRP A 70 -13.19 -7.23 20.52
C TRP A 70 -12.40 -6.04 19.95
N ASP A 71 -12.84 -5.46 18.83
CA ASP A 71 -12.22 -4.25 18.32
C ASP A 71 -12.53 -3.10 19.29
N ARG A 72 -11.48 -2.51 19.86
CA ARG A 72 -11.62 -1.39 20.81
C ARG A 72 -12.00 -0.08 20.12
N GLN A 73 -11.82 0.02 18.81
CA GLN A 73 -12.26 1.11 17.94
C GLN A 73 -12.90 0.54 16.68
N PRO A 74 -13.90 1.22 16.10
CA PRO A 74 -14.47 0.79 14.84
C PRO A 74 -13.38 0.77 13.75
N PRO A 75 -13.42 -0.22 12.83
CA PRO A 75 -12.53 -0.20 11.68
C PRO A 75 -12.77 1.03 10.83
N VAL A 76 -11.71 1.54 10.21
CA VAL A 76 -11.80 2.62 9.22
C VAL A 76 -12.21 1.98 7.89
N PRO A 77 -13.40 2.30 7.33
CA PRO A 77 -13.86 1.71 6.09
C PRO A 77 -12.84 1.88 4.97
N GLY A 78 -12.60 0.81 4.21
CA GLY A 78 -11.69 0.87 3.08
C GLY A 78 -10.20 0.93 3.43
N LEU A 79 -9.82 0.87 4.71
CA LEU A 79 -8.45 1.10 5.14
C LEU A 79 -7.93 0.05 6.13
N GLY A 80 -8.68 -0.24 7.21
CA GLY A 80 -8.28 -1.29 8.14
C GLY A 80 -8.67 -1.07 9.60
N TYR A 81 -7.88 -1.68 10.48
CA TYR A 81 -8.12 -1.75 11.92
C TYR A 81 -7.15 -0.81 12.65
N PRO A 82 -7.61 0.33 13.20
CA PRO A 82 -6.72 1.24 13.92
C PRO A 82 -6.32 0.65 15.30
N VAL A 83 -5.11 1.00 15.76
CA VAL A 83 -4.70 0.78 17.15
C VAL A 83 -5.30 1.87 18.02
N VAL A 84 -5.92 1.47 19.13
CA VAL A 84 -6.30 2.41 20.19
C VAL A 84 -5.05 2.79 20.97
N ALA A 85 -4.33 3.81 20.52
CA ALA A 85 -3.13 4.29 21.20
C ALA A 85 -3.38 5.67 21.82
N GLN A 86 -3.12 5.79 23.13
CA GLN A 86 -2.98 7.09 23.83
C GLN A 86 -1.73 7.86 23.36
N ASP A 87 -0.75 7.15 22.78
CA ASP A 87 0.54 7.68 22.30
C ASP A 87 0.83 7.28 20.84
N ALA A 88 -0.13 7.48 19.93
CA ALA A 88 0.08 7.25 18.49
C ALA A 88 1.20 8.19 17.98
N THR A 89 2.45 7.71 18.03
CA THR A 89 3.62 8.53 17.75
C THR A 89 3.95 8.43 16.27
N VAL A 90 3.83 9.55 15.57
CA VAL A 90 4.30 9.66 14.19
C VAL A 90 5.81 9.38 14.17
N ARG A 91 6.24 8.33 13.47
CA ARG A 91 7.66 8.04 13.32
C ARG A 91 8.24 8.87 12.19
N ARG A 92 9.31 9.61 12.50
CA ARG A 92 10.11 10.35 11.52
C ARG A 92 11.53 9.83 11.60
N GLY A 93 12.17 9.70 10.45
CA GLY A 93 13.55 9.23 10.35
C GLY A 93 14.11 9.43 8.96
N ALA A 94 15.33 8.92 8.74
CA ALA A 94 15.98 8.93 7.44
C ALA A 94 16.33 7.51 6.99
N LEU A 95 16.24 7.26 5.68
CA LEU A 95 16.57 5.96 5.08
C LEU A 95 18.04 5.53 5.30
N ARG A 96 18.91 6.48 5.65
CA ARG A 96 20.33 6.23 5.91
C ARG A 96 20.64 5.92 7.39
N GLU A 97 19.66 6.07 8.28
CA GLU A 97 19.84 5.76 9.69
C GLU A 97 19.84 4.25 9.91
N ASP A 98 20.57 3.80 10.94
CA ASP A 98 20.52 2.42 11.38
C ASP A 98 19.14 2.12 11.98
N VAL A 99 18.62 0.94 11.67
CA VAL A 99 17.28 0.51 12.09
C VAL A 99 17.42 -0.48 13.23
N GLY A 100 17.05 -0.05 14.43
CA GLY A 100 16.96 -0.91 15.60
C GLY A 100 15.60 -1.60 15.72
N GLY A 101 15.61 -2.80 16.32
CA GLY A 101 14.39 -3.53 16.72
C GLY A 101 13.88 -4.54 15.70
N ALA A 102 12.64 -5.01 15.91
CA ALA A 102 12.00 -6.07 15.13
C ALA A 102 11.22 -5.53 13.90
N LEU A 103 11.66 -4.42 13.30
CA LEU A 103 10.99 -3.88 12.10
C LEU A 103 11.55 -4.57 10.84
N GLU A 104 10.66 -5.14 10.04
CA GLU A 104 11.07 -5.85 8.83
C GLU A 104 10.97 -4.98 7.57
N TRP A 105 9.80 -4.40 7.35
CA TRP A 105 9.49 -3.65 6.13
C TRP A 105 9.14 -2.18 6.40
N LEU A 106 9.49 -1.33 5.46
CA LEU A 106 9.06 0.06 5.37
C LEU A 106 8.47 0.33 3.98
N TYR A 107 7.22 0.76 3.96
CA TYR A 107 6.44 1.07 2.77
C TYR A 107 6.28 2.59 2.66
N LEU A 108 6.86 3.21 1.64
CA LEU A 108 6.82 4.65 1.43
C LEU A 108 6.07 5.04 0.17
N LEU A 109 5.03 5.85 0.33
CA LEU A 109 4.34 6.53 -0.75
C LEU A 109 5.14 7.74 -1.21
N HIS A 110 5.46 7.78 -2.50
CA HIS A 110 5.99 8.93 -3.20
C HIS A 110 4.83 9.61 -3.92
N LEU A 111 4.27 10.66 -3.30
CA LEU A 111 3.04 11.31 -3.75
C LEU A 111 3.15 11.83 -5.18
N ASP A 112 4.26 12.52 -5.50
CA ASP A 112 4.50 13.11 -6.82
C ASP A 112 4.62 12.08 -7.95
N GLN A 113 4.99 10.84 -7.60
CA GLN A 113 5.26 9.77 -8.57
C GLN A 113 4.18 8.69 -8.58
N ARG A 114 3.15 8.80 -7.72
CA ARG A 114 2.13 7.75 -7.48
C ARG A 114 2.76 6.37 -7.33
N ARG A 115 3.85 6.32 -6.58
CA ARG A 115 4.69 5.14 -6.44
C ARG A 115 4.79 4.73 -4.99
N LEU A 116 4.76 3.43 -4.75
CA LEU A 116 5.07 2.80 -3.49
C LEU A 116 6.47 2.20 -3.57
N VAL A 117 7.37 2.59 -2.68
CA VAL A 117 8.71 2.01 -2.58
C VAL A 117 8.81 1.23 -1.28
N VAL A 118 9.32 0.01 -1.39
CA VAL A 118 9.45 -0.93 -0.28
C VAL A 118 10.92 -1.03 0.11
N TYR A 119 11.18 -0.95 1.41
CA TYR A 119 12.50 -1.11 2.01
C TYR A 119 12.48 -2.24 3.02
N GLU A 120 13.61 -2.92 3.14
CA GLU A 120 13.83 -4.01 4.09
C GLU A 120 14.95 -3.61 5.07
N ALA A 121 14.79 -3.94 6.36
CA ALA A 121 15.78 -3.66 7.39
C ALA A 121 16.44 -4.93 7.97
N THR A 122 15.72 -6.03 8.11
CA THR A 122 16.12 -7.18 8.96
C THR A 122 17.44 -7.83 8.57
N ILE A 123 17.76 -7.90 7.28
CA ILE A 123 18.99 -8.52 6.79
C ILE A 123 20.19 -7.56 6.92
N HIS A 124 19.95 -6.25 6.99
CA HIS A 124 20.98 -5.25 6.73
C HIS A 124 21.22 -4.26 7.88
N GLY A 125 20.37 -4.25 8.90
CA GLY A 125 20.44 -3.29 10.01
C GLY A 125 20.16 -1.83 9.60
N ARG A 126 19.73 -1.61 8.35
CA ARG A 126 19.43 -0.30 7.75
C ARG A 126 18.38 -0.46 6.65
N TRP A 127 17.68 0.61 6.29
CA TRP A 127 16.72 0.57 5.19
C TRP A 127 17.43 0.43 3.83
N LEU A 128 17.32 -0.74 3.21
CA LEU A 128 17.71 -0.94 1.82
C LEU A 128 16.50 -1.08 0.92
N ARG A 129 16.54 -0.44 -0.25
CA ARG A 129 15.45 -0.51 -1.22
C ARG A 129 15.30 -1.94 -1.72
N HIS A 130 14.18 -2.55 -1.42
CA HIS A 130 13.82 -3.88 -1.88
C HIS A 130 13.13 -3.83 -3.25
N SER A 131 12.05 -3.05 -3.38
CA SER A 131 11.28 -2.95 -4.63
C SER A 131 10.56 -1.60 -4.79
N ALA A 132 10.10 -1.30 -6.01
CA ALA A 132 9.39 -0.06 -6.34
C ALA A 132 8.22 -0.35 -7.29
N HIS A 133 7.04 0.16 -6.96
CA HIS A 133 5.77 -0.22 -7.58
C HIS A 133 4.94 1.01 -7.93
N HIS A 134 4.46 1.09 -9.17
CA HIS A 134 3.41 2.06 -9.51
C HIS A 134 2.11 1.68 -8.78
N LEU A 135 1.37 2.68 -8.28
CA LEU A 135 0.06 2.44 -7.67
C LEU A 135 -1.02 2.21 -8.72
N ASP A 136 -0.87 2.82 -9.90
CA ASP A 136 -1.71 2.50 -11.06
C ASP A 136 -1.73 0.98 -11.25
N PRO A 137 -2.93 0.37 -11.33
CA PRO A 137 -3.00 -1.00 -11.79
C PRO A 137 -2.33 -1.00 -13.16
N VAL A 138 -1.36 -1.91 -13.34
CA VAL A 138 -0.85 -2.19 -14.68
C VAL A 138 -2.10 -2.55 -15.48
N GLU A 139 -2.48 -1.70 -16.43
CA GLU A 139 -3.49 -2.09 -17.40
C GLU A 139 -3.04 -3.44 -17.91
N ASP A 140 -3.88 -4.45 -17.68
CA ASP A 140 -3.69 -5.74 -18.25
C ASP A 140 -3.60 -5.48 -19.76
N LEU A 141 -2.39 -5.58 -20.33
CA LEU A 141 -2.16 -5.56 -21.79
C LEU A 141 -2.72 -6.85 -22.42
N SER A 142 -3.87 -7.29 -21.93
CA SER A 142 -4.71 -8.36 -22.45
C SER A 142 -5.88 -7.70 -23.19
N SER A 143 -5.54 -6.95 -24.23
CA SER A 143 -6.45 -6.71 -25.35
C SER A 143 -5.64 -6.92 -26.62
N PRO A 144 -5.60 -8.13 -27.18
CA PRO A 144 -5.53 -8.22 -28.62
C PRO A 144 -6.93 -7.83 -29.13
N GLY A 145 -7.12 -6.53 -29.32
CA GLY A 145 -8.04 -6.06 -30.36
C GLY A 145 -7.47 -6.52 -31.70
N PHE A 146 -7.79 -7.75 -32.09
CA PHE A 146 -7.71 -8.14 -33.49
C PHE A 146 -8.99 -7.65 -34.17
N ASP A 147 -8.96 -6.38 -34.58
CA ASP A 147 -9.70 -5.98 -35.76
C ASP A 147 -8.95 -6.54 -36.97
N GLY A 148 -9.64 -7.35 -37.77
CA GLY A 148 -9.22 -7.70 -39.12
C GLY A 148 -9.16 -9.20 -39.39
N ASP A 149 -10.30 -9.81 -39.67
CA ASP A 149 -10.43 -10.44 -40.98
C ASP A 149 -11.89 -10.40 -41.45
N GLY A 150 -12.10 -9.77 -42.60
CA GLY A 150 -13.39 -9.68 -43.25
C GLY A 150 -13.74 -11.01 -43.89
N ILE A 151 -14.87 -11.59 -43.49
CA ILE A 151 -15.57 -12.53 -44.36
C ILE A 151 -16.95 -11.95 -44.65
N ILE A 152 -17.04 -11.40 -45.85
CA ILE A 152 -18.27 -11.01 -46.53
C ILE A 152 -19.14 -12.28 -46.67
N TRP A 153 -20.27 -12.33 -45.98
CA TRP A 153 -21.29 -13.36 -46.21
C TRP A 153 -22.37 -12.78 -47.13
N PHE A 154 -22.45 -13.30 -48.36
CA PHE A 154 -23.50 -12.96 -49.33
C PHE A 154 -24.79 -13.72 -49.00
N PRO A 155 -25.98 -13.08 -49.02
CA PRO A 155 -27.24 -13.80 -48.93
C PRO A 155 -27.61 -14.39 -50.30
N GLY A 156 -27.64 -15.72 -50.40
CA GLY A 156 -28.15 -16.44 -51.56
C GLY A 156 -29.60 -16.87 -51.34
N SER A 157 -30.52 -16.26 -52.10
CA SER A 157 -31.94 -16.58 -52.16
C SER A 157 -32.24 -17.85 -52.97
N ARG A 158 -33.00 -18.80 -52.41
CA ARG A 158 -34.30 -19.31 -52.92
C ARG A 158 -34.79 -20.49 -52.10
#